data_AF-A0A0F9QBS4-F1
#
_entry.id   AF-A0A0F9QBS4-F1
#
_cell.length_a   1.000
_cell.length_b   1.000
_cell.length_c   1.000
_cell.angle_alpha   90.00
_cell.angle_beta   90.00
_cell.angle_gamma   90.00
#
_symmetry.space_group_name_H-M   'P 1'
#
loop_
_entity.id
_entity.type
_entity.pdbx_description
1 polymer ?
#
loop_
_entity_poly.entity_id
_entity_poly.type
_entity_poly.pdbx_seq_one_letter_code
_entity_poly.pdbx_strand_id
1 'polypeptide(L)'
;MYIGWAPLPPGVPFVAGVGVRHTAFSIPASHWVFVDGNYFLDTSLHLHVYPYERNRTIIRYTVHKTNIYVRNNRVVNEGVSIDRVRRITKKQISKYELKDINKAEVRRIKAGQLEVYRPKIRKSETAKPKTVVRKDEAKARISGGRTVIRKTDKKVSAAEREKNLRDAQEREIRILERSQQREKKELEQKLETERKTARTSAVKKRVERDHKEKVIQLQKSHTEEKTNIKKRHEEEKKKVVKKKKDDKKKAEKKTVKKKIEK
;
A
#
# COMPACT_ATOMS: atom_id res chain seq x y z
N MET A 1 9.62 2.32 -13.46
CA MET A 1 9.73 1.11 -12.62
C MET A 1 8.70 1.20 -11.51
N TYR A 2 7.97 0.12 -11.27
CA TYR A 2 6.99 0.03 -10.18
C TYR A 2 7.61 -0.67 -8.97
N ILE A 3 7.26 -0.21 -7.77
CA ILE A 3 7.56 -0.90 -6.51
C ILE A 3 6.24 -1.17 -5.83
N GLY A 4 6.04 -2.38 -5.32
CA GLY A 4 4.82 -2.72 -4.62
C GLY A 4 5.00 -3.77 -3.55
N TRP A 5 3.99 -3.86 -2.69
CA TRP A 5 3.92 -4.80 -1.59
C TRP A 5 2.49 -5.28 -1.43
N ALA A 6 2.34 -6.43 -0.77
CA ALA A 6 1.05 -6.98 -0.40
C ALA A 6 1.14 -7.57 1.00
N PRO A 7 0.00 -7.65 1.73
CA PRO A 7 -0.04 -8.30 3.02
C PRO A 7 0.29 -9.79 2.88
N LEU A 8 1.01 -10.33 3.86
CA LEU A 8 1.21 -11.77 3.96
C LEU A 8 -0.14 -12.45 4.26
N PRO A 9 -0.60 -13.43 3.45
CA PRO A 9 -1.84 -14.14 3.73
C PRO A 9 -1.82 -14.84 5.09
N PRO A 10 -2.98 -14.98 5.75
CA PRO A 10 -3.08 -15.79 6.96
C PRO A 10 -2.71 -17.25 6.67
N GLY A 11 -2.12 -17.93 7.65
CA GLY A 11 -1.75 -19.36 7.53
C GLY A 11 -0.44 -19.63 6.80
N VAL A 12 0.33 -18.61 6.42
CA VAL A 12 1.69 -18.81 5.88
C VAL A 12 2.64 -19.18 7.03
N PRO A 13 3.26 -20.38 7.02
CA PRO A 13 4.17 -20.77 8.08
C PRO A 13 5.48 -19.97 8.00
N PHE A 14 5.94 -19.51 9.15
CA PHE A 14 7.31 -19.01 9.31
C PHE A 14 8.15 -20.11 9.93
N VAL A 15 9.12 -20.64 9.17
CA VAL A 15 10.01 -21.70 9.66
C VAL A 15 11.32 -21.07 10.12
N ALA A 16 11.70 -21.27 11.38
CA ALA A 16 12.96 -20.75 11.91
C ALA A 16 14.16 -21.32 11.12
N GLY A 17 15.14 -20.47 10.77
CA GLY A 17 16.30 -20.84 9.94
C GLY A 17 16.03 -20.82 8.43
N VAL A 18 14.79 -21.05 7.99
CA VAL A 18 14.42 -21.11 6.56
C VAL A 18 13.71 -19.83 6.09
N GLY A 19 12.90 -19.22 6.95
CA GLY A 19 12.11 -18.01 6.69
C GLY A 19 10.76 -18.28 6.03
N VAL A 20 10.28 -17.31 5.23
CA VAL A 20 9.06 -17.43 4.42
C VAL A 20 9.47 -17.67 2.98
N ARG A 21 9.36 -18.91 2.50
CA ARG A 21 9.78 -19.30 1.14
C ARG A 21 8.64 -19.46 0.15
N HIS A 22 7.50 -19.99 0.60
CA HIS A 22 6.34 -20.21 -0.25
C HIS A 22 5.07 -19.77 0.45
N THR A 23 4.29 -18.93 -0.23
CA THR A 23 2.89 -18.72 0.10
C THR A 23 2.09 -19.75 -0.70
N ALA A 24 1.39 -20.67 -0.04
CA ALA A 24 0.50 -21.65 -0.70
C ALA A 24 -0.68 -20.97 -1.45
N PHE A 25 -0.86 -19.66 -1.24
CA PHE A 25 -1.94 -18.86 -1.79
C PHE A 25 -1.42 -17.83 -2.79
N SER A 26 -2.13 -17.70 -3.91
CA SER A 26 -1.98 -16.56 -4.81
C SER A 26 -2.62 -15.33 -4.17
N ILE A 27 -1.86 -14.24 -4.05
CA ILE A 27 -2.37 -12.98 -3.50
C ILE A 27 -3.24 -12.31 -4.57
N PRO A 28 -4.53 -12.04 -4.32
CA PRO A 28 -5.39 -11.36 -5.29
C PRO A 28 -4.83 -9.99 -5.68
N ALA A 29 -4.94 -9.62 -6.95
CA ALA A 29 -4.39 -8.36 -7.46
C ALA A 29 -4.89 -7.12 -6.69
N SER A 30 -6.11 -7.14 -6.17
CA SER A 30 -6.70 -6.07 -5.37
C SER A 30 -5.99 -5.79 -4.03
N HIS A 31 -5.20 -6.75 -3.52
CA HIS A 31 -4.49 -6.61 -2.24
C HIS A 31 -3.08 -6.04 -2.40
N TRP A 32 -2.60 -5.92 -3.64
CA TRP A 32 -1.33 -5.29 -3.91
C TRP A 32 -1.45 -3.78 -3.83
N VAL A 33 -0.37 -3.13 -3.40
CA VAL A 33 -0.21 -1.68 -3.45
C VAL A 33 1.03 -1.40 -4.26
N PHE A 34 0.89 -0.58 -5.31
CA PHE A 34 2.01 -0.17 -6.15
C PHE A 34 2.18 1.35 -6.13
N VAL A 35 3.43 1.78 -6.25
CA VAL A 35 3.85 3.18 -6.39
C VAL A 35 4.92 3.28 -7.48
N ASP A 36 5.11 4.48 -8.03
CA ASP A 36 6.28 4.74 -8.89
C ASP A 36 7.53 4.68 -8.00
N GLY A 37 8.55 3.95 -8.44
CA GLY A 37 9.81 3.82 -7.71
C GLY A 37 10.47 5.18 -7.40
N ASN A 38 10.23 6.22 -8.19
CA ASN A 38 10.75 7.57 -7.96
C ASN A 38 10.20 8.20 -6.68
N TYR A 39 8.97 7.87 -6.29
CA TYR A 39 8.27 8.43 -5.12
C TYR A 39 8.32 7.51 -3.90
N PHE A 40 9.03 6.38 -3.98
CA PHE A 40 9.00 5.35 -2.93
C PHE A 40 9.48 5.83 -1.55
N LEU A 41 10.36 6.82 -1.52
CA LEU A 41 10.89 7.42 -0.28
C LEU A 41 10.20 8.74 0.10
N ASP A 42 9.07 9.08 -0.53
CA ASP A 42 8.34 10.29 -0.19
C ASP A 42 7.56 10.13 1.12
N THR A 43 7.60 11.16 1.97
CA THR A 43 6.84 11.21 3.23
C THR A 43 5.34 11.01 3.00
N SER A 44 4.83 11.54 1.88
CA SER A 44 3.43 11.42 1.47
C SER A 44 3.23 10.33 0.42
N LEU A 45 3.78 9.14 0.68
CA LEU A 45 3.71 8.00 -0.25
C LEU A 45 2.28 7.66 -0.70
N HIS A 46 1.30 7.82 0.20
CA HIS A 46 -0.12 7.57 -0.07
C HIS A 46 -0.70 8.41 -1.23
N LEU A 47 -0.07 9.54 -1.57
CA LEU A 47 -0.48 10.38 -2.69
C LEU A 47 0.00 9.86 -4.06
N HIS A 48 0.92 8.89 -4.07
CA HIS A 48 1.54 8.35 -5.29
C HIS A 48 1.16 6.89 -5.54
N VAL A 49 0.17 6.37 -4.80
CA VAL A 49 -0.33 5.02 -4.95
C VAL A 49 -1.16 4.90 -6.22
N TYR A 50 -0.88 3.87 -7.01
CA TYR A 50 -1.70 3.54 -8.18
C TYR A 50 -3.06 2.98 -7.76
N PRO A 51 -4.12 3.28 -8.53
CA PRO A 51 -5.43 2.67 -8.31
C PRO A 51 -5.35 1.15 -8.49
N TYR A 52 -6.06 0.40 -7.65
CA TYR A 52 -5.92 -1.06 -7.59
C TYR A 52 -6.37 -1.77 -8.89
N GLU A 53 -7.21 -1.12 -9.70
CA GLU A 53 -7.64 -1.60 -11.02
C GLU A 53 -6.43 -1.87 -11.93
N ARG A 54 -5.33 -1.12 -11.73
CA ARG A 54 -4.09 -1.24 -12.48
C ARG A 54 -3.16 -2.34 -11.95
N ASN A 55 -3.38 -2.83 -10.75
CA ASN A 55 -2.49 -3.82 -10.11
C ASN A 55 -2.33 -5.06 -10.98
N ARG A 56 -3.40 -5.54 -11.63
CA ARG A 56 -3.35 -6.73 -12.49
C ARG A 56 -2.37 -6.53 -13.65
N THR A 57 -2.37 -5.34 -14.26
CA THR A 57 -1.45 -4.96 -15.32
C THR A 57 -0.02 -4.91 -14.78
N ILE A 58 0.19 -4.21 -13.66
CA ILE A 58 1.53 -4.04 -13.07
C ILE A 58 2.13 -5.39 -12.66
N ILE A 59 1.35 -6.26 -12.01
CA ILE A 59 1.79 -7.59 -11.55
C ILE A 59 2.34 -8.46 -12.70
N ARG A 60 1.76 -8.34 -13.90
CA ARG A 60 2.22 -9.10 -15.08
C ARG A 60 3.60 -8.66 -15.57
N TYR A 61 4.01 -7.44 -15.25
CA TYR A 61 5.30 -6.86 -15.65
C TYR A 61 6.31 -6.77 -14.50
N THR A 62 5.97 -7.24 -13.30
CA THR A 62 6.86 -7.19 -12.14
C THR A 62 7.53 -8.52 -11.82
N VAL A 63 8.76 -8.44 -11.32
CA VAL A 63 9.48 -9.58 -10.76
C VAL A 63 9.15 -9.67 -9.28
N HIS A 64 8.55 -10.78 -8.87
CA HIS A 64 8.24 -11.05 -7.47
C HIS A 64 9.53 -11.41 -6.72
N LYS A 65 9.89 -10.63 -5.71
CA LYS A 65 11.03 -10.91 -4.81
C LYS A 65 10.50 -11.13 -3.39
N THR A 66 10.35 -12.40 -3.01
CA THR A 66 9.99 -12.80 -1.65
C THR A 66 11.18 -13.51 -1.02
N ASN A 67 12.22 -12.75 -0.63
CA ASN A 67 13.36 -13.30 0.09
C ASN A 67 13.33 -12.84 1.55
N ILE A 68 12.59 -13.58 2.38
CA ILE A 68 12.52 -13.37 3.83
C ILE A 68 13.17 -14.59 4.48
N TYR A 69 14.33 -14.42 5.09
CA TYR A 69 15.09 -15.49 5.73
C TYR A 69 15.63 -15.06 7.10
N VAL A 70 16.16 -16.02 7.86
CA VAL A 70 16.78 -15.75 9.15
C VAL A 70 18.29 -15.68 8.97
N ARG A 71 18.91 -14.59 9.43
CA ARG A 71 20.37 -14.43 9.52
C ARG A 71 20.72 -13.95 10.93
N ASN A 72 21.61 -14.65 11.62
CA ASN A 72 22.07 -14.30 12.97
C ASN A 72 20.90 -14.06 13.95
N ASN A 73 19.93 -14.98 13.97
CA ASN A 73 18.69 -14.89 14.77
C ASN A 73 17.83 -13.63 14.49
N ARG A 74 18.00 -12.99 13.33
CA ARG A 74 17.20 -11.85 12.88
C ARG A 74 16.46 -12.20 11.60
N VAL A 75 15.17 -11.85 11.54
CA VAL A 75 14.39 -11.93 10.31
C VAL A 75 14.85 -10.81 9.39
N VAL A 76 15.38 -11.17 8.22
CA VAL A 76 15.83 -10.23 7.19
C VAL A 76 14.88 -10.33 6.01
N ASN A 77 14.34 -9.19 5.58
CA ASN A 77 13.60 -9.06 4.33
C ASN A 77 14.49 -8.32 3.33
N GLU A 78 15.05 -9.05 2.36
CA GLU A 78 15.91 -8.46 1.33
C GLU A 78 15.13 -7.76 0.21
N GLY A 79 13.82 -8.04 0.09
CA GLY A 79 12.86 -7.43 -0.84
C GLY A 79 13.47 -6.65 -2.01
N VAL A 80 13.32 -5.32 -1.97
CA VAL A 80 13.98 -4.40 -2.91
C VAL A 80 15.28 -3.89 -2.30
N SER A 81 16.41 -4.17 -2.95
CA SER A 81 17.74 -3.74 -2.48
C SER A 81 17.84 -2.22 -2.31
N ILE A 82 18.48 -1.78 -1.23
CA ILE A 82 18.69 -0.37 -0.88
C ILE A 82 19.36 0.40 -2.03
N ASP A 83 20.40 -0.18 -2.67
CA ASP A 83 21.12 0.50 -3.75
C ASP A 83 20.26 0.72 -4.99
N ARG A 84 19.32 -0.19 -5.26
CA ARG A 84 18.34 -0.02 -6.34
C ARG A 84 17.37 1.12 -6.01
N VAL A 85 16.89 1.18 -4.77
CA VAL A 85 16.02 2.29 -4.33
C VAL A 85 16.76 3.63 -4.40
N ARG A 86 18.02 3.70 -3.95
CA ARG A 86 18.87 4.90 -4.04
C ARG A 86 19.06 5.35 -5.49
N ARG A 87 19.37 4.43 -6.41
CA ARG A 87 19.55 4.75 -7.84
C ARG A 87 18.27 5.30 -8.49
N ILE A 88 17.10 4.74 -8.14
CA ILE A 88 15.83 5.16 -8.73
C ILE A 88 15.38 6.50 -8.15
N THR A 89 15.37 6.63 -6.82
CA THR A 89 14.89 7.83 -6.15
C THR A 89 15.87 8.99 -6.22
N LYS A 90 17.16 8.71 -6.49
CA LYS A 90 18.29 9.64 -6.38
C LYS A 90 18.39 10.28 -4.97
N LYS A 91 17.82 9.63 -3.96
CA LYS A 91 17.85 10.08 -2.56
C LYS A 91 18.82 9.23 -1.75
N GLN A 92 19.50 9.88 -0.81
CA GLN A 92 20.32 9.19 0.19
C GLN A 92 19.40 8.52 1.23
N ILE A 93 19.71 7.27 1.55
CA ILE A 93 18.99 6.52 2.59
C ILE A 93 19.90 6.45 3.80
N SER A 94 19.57 7.21 4.85
CA SER A 94 20.29 7.17 6.12
C SER A 94 19.82 5.97 6.94
N LYS A 95 20.78 5.19 7.45
CA LYS A 95 20.50 4.11 8.39
C LYS A 95 20.54 4.68 9.81
N TYR A 96 19.57 4.30 10.62
CA TYR A 96 19.60 4.59 12.05
C TYR A 96 20.15 3.38 12.79
N GLU A 97 21.07 3.61 13.72
CA GLU A 97 21.51 2.57 14.63
C GLU A 97 20.51 2.40 15.76
N LEU A 98 20.24 1.15 16.14
CA LEU A 98 19.33 0.84 17.24
C LEU A 98 20.11 0.89 18.55
N LYS A 99 19.65 1.71 19.49
CA LYS A 99 20.18 1.76 20.86
C LYS A 99 19.14 1.21 21.83
N ASP A 100 19.51 0.17 22.57
CA ASP A 100 18.63 -0.43 23.57
C ASP A 100 18.53 0.48 24.81
N ILE A 101 17.31 0.80 25.22
CA ILE A 101 17.02 1.56 26.46
C ILE A 101 16.21 0.71 27.44
N ASN A 102 16.39 0.95 28.74
CA ASN A 102 15.73 0.19 29.81
C ASN A 102 14.38 0.79 30.25
N LYS A 103 13.98 1.95 29.72
CA LYS A 103 12.73 2.63 30.07
C LYS A 103 11.74 2.58 28.91
N ALA A 104 10.48 2.28 29.20
CA ALA A 104 9.39 2.20 28.21
C ALA A 104 8.89 3.59 27.80
N GLU A 105 9.80 4.52 27.48
CA GLU A 105 9.44 5.86 26.99
C GLU A 105 9.45 5.93 25.46
N VAL A 106 8.81 6.99 24.95
CA VAL A 106 8.58 7.24 23.51
C VAL A 106 9.88 7.18 22.72
N ARG A 107 9.84 6.51 21.57
CA ARG A 107 10.94 6.42 20.60
C ARG A 107 11.50 7.83 20.31
N ARG A 108 12.75 8.08 20.71
CA ARG A 108 13.45 9.33 20.40
C ARG A 108 14.50 9.05 19.34
N ILE A 109 14.55 9.91 18.33
CA ILE A 109 15.64 9.93 17.35
C ILE A 109 16.63 10.98 17.86
N LYS A 110 17.84 10.56 18.23
CA LYS A 110 18.90 11.46 18.68
C LYS A 110 20.18 11.13 17.90
N ALA A 111 20.75 12.12 17.22
CA ALA A 111 22.05 12.01 16.53
C ALA A 111 22.20 10.74 15.64
N GLY A 112 21.18 10.38 14.87
CA GLY A 112 21.24 9.18 14.01
C GLY A 112 21.04 7.84 14.73
N GLN A 113 20.70 7.85 16.01
CA GLN A 113 20.33 6.67 16.79
C GLN A 113 18.83 6.66 17.09
N LEU A 114 18.21 5.50 16.92
CA LEU A 114 16.83 5.22 17.32
C LEU A 114 16.86 4.45 18.64
N GLU A 115 16.40 5.12 19.71
CA GLU A 115 16.29 4.51 21.02
C GLU A 115 15.04 3.62 21.08
N VAL A 116 15.24 2.32 21.31
CA VAL A 116 14.18 1.31 21.35
C VAL A 116 14.19 0.57 22.67
N TYR A 117 13.03 0.49 23.32
CA TYR A 117 12.85 -0.32 24.50
C TYR A 117 12.85 -1.82 24.14
N ARG A 118 13.85 -2.54 24.63
CA ARG A 118 13.97 -4.00 24.46
C ARG A 118 14.01 -4.66 25.85
N PRO A 119 12.87 -5.17 26.36
CA PRO A 119 12.87 -5.85 27.65
C PRO A 119 13.71 -7.13 27.58
N LYS A 120 14.64 -7.31 28.54
CA LYS A 120 15.35 -8.57 28.73
C LYS A 120 14.40 -9.55 29.42
N ILE A 121 13.75 -10.41 28.65
CA ILE A 121 12.87 -11.47 29.18
C ILE A 121 13.76 -12.56 29.78
N ARG A 122 13.79 -12.67 31.11
CA ARG A 122 14.38 -13.81 31.83
C ARG A 122 13.30 -14.86 32.03
N LYS A 123 13.50 -16.08 31.53
CA LYS A 123 12.62 -17.21 31.82
C LYS A 123 12.83 -17.59 33.30
N SER A 124 11.75 -17.60 34.06
CA SER A 124 11.71 -18.12 35.43
C SER A 124 10.59 -19.15 35.46
N GLU A 125 10.87 -20.35 35.95
CA GLU A 125 9.88 -21.43 36.09
C GLU A 125 8.76 -21.05 37.08
N THR A 126 9.05 -20.11 37.99
CA THR A 126 8.14 -19.56 38.99
C THR A 126 7.42 -18.29 38.54
N ALA A 127 7.60 -17.83 37.29
CA ALA A 127 7.03 -16.58 36.80
C ALA A 127 5.51 -16.70 36.62
N LYS A 128 4.75 -16.23 37.62
CA LYS A 128 3.29 -16.10 37.55
C LYS A 128 2.90 -14.74 36.93
N PRO A 129 1.94 -14.68 36.00
CA PRO A 129 1.46 -13.41 35.46
C PRO A 129 0.88 -12.55 36.59
N LYS A 130 1.29 -11.28 36.68
CA LYS A 130 0.79 -10.31 37.68
C LYS A 130 -0.73 -10.10 37.60
N THR A 131 -1.35 -10.40 36.46
CA THR A 131 -2.79 -10.26 36.26
C THR A 131 -3.26 -11.31 35.28
N VAL A 132 -4.25 -12.10 35.67
CA VAL A 132 -4.97 -13.03 34.79
C VAL A 132 -6.33 -12.42 34.50
N VAL A 133 -6.61 -12.20 33.21
CA VAL A 133 -7.84 -11.56 32.75
C VAL A 133 -8.74 -12.64 32.16
N ARG A 134 -10.04 -12.63 32.49
CA ARG A 134 -11.00 -13.58 31.89
C ARG A 134 -11.13 -13.34 30.39
N LYS A 135 -11.45 -14.39 29.62
CA LYS A 135 -11.49 -14.36 28.15
C LYS A 135 -12.36 -13.23 27.59
N ASP A 136 -13.51 -12.96 28.21
CA ASP A 136 -14.45 -11.92 27.73
C ASP A 136 -13.96 -10.51 28.03
N GLU A 137 -13.32 -10.31 29.18
CA GLU A 137 -12.69 -9.05 29.54
C GLU A 137 -11.43 -8.80 28.68
N ALA A 138 -10.67 -9.85 28.35
CA ALA A 138 -9.57 -9.77 27.41
C ALA A 138 -10.06 -9.37 26.00
N LYS A 139 -11.16 -9.97 25.51
CA LYS A 139 -11.79 -9.55 24.24
C LYS A 139 -12.22 -8.09 24.27
N ALA A 140 -12.85 -7.64 25.36
CA ALA A 140 -13.24 -6.24 25.54
C ALA A 140 -12.02 -5.30 25.54
N ARG A 141 -10.95 -5.63 26.27
CA ARG A 141 -9.70 -4.83 26.32
C ARG A 141 -8.98 -4.77 24.97
N ILE A 142 -8.89 -5.90 24.24
CA ILE A 142 -8.27 -5.96 22.91
C ILE A 142 -9.10 -5.16 21.89
N SER A 143 -10.44 -5.25 21.95
CA SER A 143 -11.31 -4.43 21.12
C SER A 143 -11.19 -2.92 21.46
N GLY A 144 -11.01 -2.57 22.73
CA GLY A 144 -10.78 -1.21 23.21
C GLY A 144 -9.43 -0.63 22.75
N GLY A 145 -8.36 -1.42 22.80
CA GLY A 145 -7.02 -1.02 22.33
C GLY A 145 -6.98 -0.70 20.83
N ARG A 146 -7.74 -1.44 20.02
CA ARG A 146 -7.93 -1.16 18.57
C ARG A 146 -8.64 0.19 18.32
N THR A 147 -9.35 0.70 19.32
CA THR A 147 -10.04 1.99 19.28
C THR A 147 -9.08 3.15 19.56
N VAL A 148 -8.00 2.95 20.32
CA VAL A 148 -7.02 4.00 20.64
C VAL A 148 -6.26 4.46 19.39
N ILE A 149 -5.94 3.55 18.46
CA ILE A 149 -5.34 3.90 17.15
C ILE A 149 -6.33 4.71 16.27
N ARG A 150 -7.65 4.54 16.47
CA ARG A 150 -8.71 5.27 15.74
C ARG A 150 -9.10 6.61 16.37
N LYS A 151 -8.66 6.92 17.60
CA LYS A 151 -9.06 8.16 18.30
C LYS A 151 -8.47 9.44 17.66
N THR A 152 -7.55 9.33 16.71
CA THR A 152 -7.01 10.47 15.94
C THR A 152 -7.87 10.86 14.74
N ASP A 153 -9.01 10.21 14.50
CA ASP A 153 -9.98 10.68 13.51
C ASP A 153 -10.59 12.00 14.01
N LYS A 154 -9.98 13.14 13.63
CA LYS A 154 -10.65 14.44 13.66
C LYS A 154 -12.05 14.24 13.07
N LYS A 155 -13.10 14.70 13.76
CA LYS A 155 -14.45 14.70 13.19
C LYS A 155 -14.48 15.66 12.00
N VAL A 156 -14.14 15.13 10.82
CA VAL A 156 -14.18 15.86 9.55
C VAL A 156 -15.64 16.18 9.23
N SER A 157 -15.90 17.42 8.82
CA SER A 157 -17.24 17.87 8.41
C SER A 157 -17.72 17.08 7.18
N ALA A 158 -19.04 17.04 6.94
CA ALA A 158 -19.57 16.36 5.76
C ALA A 158 -19.03 16.99 4.45
N ALA A 159 -18.88 18.32 4.42
CA ALA A 159 -18.34 19.04 3.27
C ALA A 159 -16.86 18.71 3.01
N GLU A 160 -16.06 18.64 4.07
CA GLU A 160 -14.64 18.33 3.96
C GLU A 160 -14.39 16.86 3.58
N ARG A 161 -15.26 15.92 4.00
CA ARG A 161 -15.21 14.53 3.50
C ARG A 161 -15.49 14.45 1.99
N GLU A 162 -16.46 15.24 1.52
CA GLU A 162 -16.80 15.29 0.09
C GLU A 162 -15.66 15.89 -0.73
N LYS A 163 -15.06 16.98 -0.25
CA LYS A 163 -13.85 17.57 -0.85
C LYS A 163 -12.69 16.57 -0.89
N ASN A 164 -12.35 15.96 0.24
CA ASN A 164 -11.25 15.00 0.32
C ASN A 164 -11.45 13.80 -0.61
N LEU A 165 -12.70 13.34 -0.78
CA LEU A 165 -13.02 12.28 -1.75
C LEU A 165 -12.78 12.77 -3.18
N ARG A 166 -13.28 13.95 -3.56
CA ARG A 166 -13.07 14.51 -4.90
C ARG A 166 -11.58 14.66 -5.20
N ASP A 167 -10.82 15.25 -4.28
CA ASP A 167 -9.37 15.45 -4.43
C ASP A 167 -8.64 14.10 -4.56
N ALA A 168 -9.07 13.06 -3.84
CA ALA A 168 -8.52 11.72 -3.96
C ALA A 168 -8.82 11.09 -5.34
N GLN A 169 -10.06 11.20 -5.81
CA GLN A 169 -10.47 10.67 -7.10
C GLN A 169 -9.74 11.35 -8.26
N GLU A 170 -9.59 12.68 -8.21
CA GLU A 170 -8.82 13.44 -9.20
C GLU A 170 -7.34 13.03 -9.22
N ARG A 171 -6.74 12.80 -8.05
CA ARG A 171 -5.35 12.30 -7.96
C ARG A 171 -5.21 10.91 -8.57
N GLU A 172 -6.12 9.99 -8.24
CA GLU A 172 -6.10 8.64 -8.80
C GLU A 172 -6.19 8.66 -10.33
N ILE A 173 -7.11 9.47 -10.90
CA ILE A 173 -7.26 9.64 -12.34
C ILE A 173 -5.97 10.20 -12.94
N ARG A 174 -5.40 11.25 -12.34
CA ARG A 174 -4.15 11.87 -12.81
C ARG A 174 -3.00 10.87 -12.84
N ILE A 175 -2.85 10.07 -11.78
CA ILE A 175 -1.80 9.06 -11.66
C ILE A 175 -2.00 7.95 -12.71
N LEU A 176 -3.24 7.49 -12.87
CA LEU A 176 -3.60 6.50 -13.88
C LEU A 176 -3.25 6.98 -15.29
N GLU A 177 -3.70 8.17 -15.66
CA GLU A 177 -3.50 8.73 -17.00
C GLU A 177 -2.03 8.97 -17.30
N ARG A 178 -1.27 9.51 -16.34
CA ARG A 178 0.19 9.67 -16.47
C ARG A 178 0.88 8.33 -16.68
N SER A 179 0.42 7.28 -16.00
CA SER A 179 0.95 5.92 -16.17
C SER A 179 0.66 5.35 -17.55
N GLN A 180 -0.57 5.53 -18.04
CA GLN A 180 -1.00 5.06 -19.35
C GLN A 180 -0.28 5.80 -20.48
N GLN A 181 -0.07 7.12 -20.34
CA GLN A 181 0.74 7.91 -21.28
C GLN A 181 2.19 7.43 -21.34
N ARG A 182 2.78 7.10 -20.18
CA ARG A 182 4.15 6.56 -20.12
C ARG A 182 4.26 5.24 -20.87
N GLU A 183 3.30 4.32 -20.69
CA GLU A 183 3.29 3.04 -21.40
C GLU A 183 3.17 3.20 -22.91
N LYS A 184 2.33 4.12 -23.37
CA LYS A 184 2.22 4.44 -24.80
C LYS A 184 3.54 4.95 -25.36
N LYS A 185 4.18 5.89 -24.65
CA LYS A 185 5.48 6.44 -25.04
C LYS A 185 6.58 5.38 -25.05
N GLU A 186 6.63 4.51 -24.05
CA GLU A 186 7.59 3.40 -23.99
C GLU A 186 7.39 2.41 -25.16
N LEU A 187 6.14 2.15 -25.54
CA LEU A 187 5.81 1.29 -26.67
C LEU A 187 6.20 1.91 -28.02
N GLU A 188 5.95 3.21 -28.21
CA GLU A 188 6.37 3.97 -29.40
C GLU A 188 7.89 4.00 -29.55
N GLN A 189 8.62 4.28 -28.45
CA GLN A 189 10.08 4.26 -28.44
C GLN A 189 10.62 2.87 -28.79
N LYS A 190 9.99 1.82 -28.26
CA LYS A 190 10.36 0.43 -28.58
C LYS A 190 10.19 0.13 -30.07
N LEU A 191 9.06 0.53 -30.67
CA LEU A 191 8.85 0.41 -32.12
C LEU A 191 9.96 1.11 -32.91
N GLU A 192 10.31 2.34 -32.53
CA GLU A 192 11.35 3.10 -33.22
C GLU A 192 12.70 2.38 -33.16
N THR A 193 13.08 1.87 -31.98
CA THR A 193 14.32 1.09 -31.83
C THR A 193 14.31 -0.20 -32.64
N GLU A 194 13.22 -0.98 -32.59
CA GLU A 194 13.10 -2.24 -33.33
C GLU A 194 13.15 -2.00 -34.85
N ARG A 195 12.46 -0.95 -35.35
CA ARG A 195 12.52 -0.53 -36.76
C ARG A 195 13.92 -0.15 -37.21
N LYS A 196 14.69 0.55 -36.37
CA LYS A 196 16.09 0.94 -36.66
C LYS A 196 17.00 -0.29 -36.73
N THR A 197 16.80 -1.26 -35.84
CA THR A 197 17.60 -2.51 -35.82
C THR A 197 17.23 -3.52 -36.91
N ALA A 198 16.02 -3.41 -37.48
CA ALA A 198 15.52 -4.34 -38.48
C ALA A 198 16.23 -4.16 -39.84
N ARG A 199 17.00 -5.18 -40.23
CA ARG A 199 17.83 -5.17 -41.45
C ARG A 199 17.05 -5.36 -42.76
N THR A 200 15.90 -6.03 -42.72
CA THR A 200 15.10 -6.35 -43.92
C THR A 200 13.69 -5.76 -43.88
N SER A 201 13.12 -5.48 -45.05
CA SER A 201 11.75 -4.97 -45.19
C SER A 201 10.70 -5.93 -44.59
N ALA A 202 10.91 -7.24 -44.73
CA ALA A 202 10.03 -8.25 -44.15
C ALA A 202 10.00 -8.21 -42.61
N VAL A 203 11.15 -8.00 -41.96
CA VAL A 203 11.24 -7.87 -40.49
C VAL A 203 10.59 -6.58 -40.03
N LYS A 204 10.80 -5.46 -40.72
CA LYS A 204 10.12 -4.18 -40.42
C LYS A 204 8.58 -4.33 -40.46
N LYS A 205 8.04 -4.99 -41.49
CA LYS A 205 6.60 -5.27 -41.60
C LYS A 205 6.07 -6.17 -40.48
N ARG A 206 6.87 -7.14 -39.99
CA ARG A 206 6.50 -7.98 -38.83
C ARG A 206 6.44 -7.15 -37.54
N VAL A 207 7.51 -6.39 -37.26
CA VAL A 207 7.59 -5.49 -36.09
C VAL A 207 6.41 -4.52 -36.03
N GLU A 208 6.01 -3.95 -37.17
CA GLU A 208 4.85 -3.05 -37.24
C GLU A 208 3.52 -3.74 -36.93
N ARG A 209 3.32 -4.97 -37.41
CA ARG A 209 2.12 -5.76 -37.09
C ARG A 209 2.07 -6.08 -35.60
N ASP A 210 3.16 -6.60 -35.04
CA ASP A 210 3.26 -6.93 -33.62
C ASP A 210 3.04 -5.69 -32.73
N HIS A 211 3.55 -4.53 -33.16
CA HIS A 211 3.31 -3.27 -32.46
C HIS A 211 1.83 -2.86 -32.51
N LYS A 212 1.18 -2.94 -33.67
CA LYS A 212 -0.26 -2.61 -33.80
C LYS A 212 -1.09 -3.50 -32.88
N GLU A 213 -0.80 -4.80 -32.81
CA GLU A 213 -1.49 -5.72 -31.91
C GLU A 213 -1.29 -5.33 -30.43
N LYS A 214 -0.06 -5.02 -30.03
CA LYS A 214 0.24 -4.54 -28.67
C LYS A 214 -0.48 -3.23 -28.34
N VAL A 215 -0.57 -2.29 -29.29
CA VAL A 215 -1.29 -1.03 -29.10
C VAL A 215 -2.78 -1.29 -28.88
N ILE A 216 -3.41 -2.16 -29.66
CA ILE A 216 -4.84 -2.51 -29.50
C ILE A 216 -5.09 -3.15 -28.14
N GLN A 217 -4.24 -4.11 -27.74
CA GLN A 217 -4.34 -4.75 -26.43
C GLN A 217 -4.16 -3.74 -25.29
N LEU A 218 -3.17 -2.85 -25.41
CA LEU A 218 -2.90 -1.81 -24.42
C LEU A 218 -4.07 -0.83 -24.29
N GLN A 219 -4.63 -0.37 -25.41
CA GLN A 219 -5.80 0.50 -25.44
C GLN A 219 -7.01 -0.17 -24.78
N LYS A 220 -7.26 -1.45 -25.07
CA LYS A 220 -8.33 -2.23 -24.42
C LYS A 220 -8.14 -2.32 -22.90
N SER A 221 -6.92 -2.57 -22.44
CA SER A 221 -6.60 -2.59 -21.01
C SER A 221 -6.82 -1.21 -20.38
N HIS A 222 -6.40 -0.14 -21.05
CA HIS A 222 -6.55 1.23 -20.55
C HIS A 222 -8.02 1.65 -20.45
N THR A 223 -8.87 1.26 -21.40
CA THR A 223 -10.30 1.55 -21.34
C THR A 223 -10.99 0.75 -20.24
N GLU A 224 -10.64 -0.52 -20.05
CA GLU A 224 -11.16 -1.35 -18.95
C GLU A 224 -10.77 -0.78 -17.58
N GLU A 225 -9.52 -0.36 -17.38
CA GLU A 225 -9.07 0.30 -16.15
C GLU A 225 -9.88 1.59 -15.89
N LYS A 226 -10.09 2.41 -16.93
CA LYS A 226 -10.84 3.67 -16.84
C LYS A 226 -12.34 3.47 -16.58
N THR A 227 -12.95 2.40 -17.08
CA THR A 227 -14.37 2.13 -16.79
C THR A 227 -14.55 1.60 -15.37
N ASN A 228 -13.66 0.72 -14.91
CA ASN A 228 -13.72 0.16 -13.55
C ASN A 228 -13.50 1.24 -12.48
N ILE A 229 -12.53 2.12 -12.66
CA ILE A 229 -12.27 3.21 -11.70
C ILE A 229 -13.46 4.19 -11.62
N LYS A 230 -14.09 4.51 -12.76
CA LYS A 230 -15.28 5.37 -12.79
C LYS A 230 -16.46 4.76 -12.03
N LYS A 231 -16.72 3.47 -12.25
CA LYS A 231 -17.76 2.72 -11.52
C LYS A 231 -17.53 2.78 -10.01
N ARG A 232 -16.29 2.54 -9.56
CA ARG A 232 -15.93 2.68 -8.14
C ARG A 232 -16.15 4.10 -7.62
N HIS A 233 -15.69 5.11 -8.35
CA HIS A 233 -15.82 6.51 -7.92
C HIS A 233 -17.29 6.91 -7.73
N GLU A 234 -18.19 6.41 -8.57
CA GLU A 234 -19.63 6.59 -8.41
C GLU A 234 -20.18 5.89 -7.16
N GLU A 235 -19.75 4.66 -6.88
CA GLU A 235 -20.13 3.94 -5.66
C GLU A 235 -19.65 4.63 -4.39
N GLU A 236 -18.42 5.15 -4.38
CA GLU A 236 -17.86 5.91 -3.27
C GLU A 236 -18.65 7.20 -3.00
N LYS A 237 -19.01 7.92 -4.08
CA LYS A 237 -19.88 9.10 -3.98
C LYS A 237 -21.23 8.74 -3.36
N LYS A 238 -21.87 7.66 -3.82
CA LYS A 238 -23.13 7.15 -3.23
C LYS A 238 -22.98 6.84 -1.73
N LYS A 239 -21.87 6.22 -1.32
CA LYS A 239 -21.57 5.92 0.10
C LYS A 239 -21.41 7.20 0.94
N VAL A 240 -20.73 8.22 0.43
CA VAL A 240 -20.57 9.51 1.13
C VAL A 240 -21.91 10.24 1.27
N VAL A 241 -22.74 10.24 0.22
CA VAL A 241 -24.09 10.82 0.27
C VAL A 241 -24.97 10.10 1.31
N LYS A 242 -24.93 8.76 1.34
CA LYS A 242 -25.66 7.96 2.34
C LYS A 242 -25.21 8.32 3.76
N LYS A 243 -23.90 8.40 3.99
CA LYS A 243 -23.33 8.79 5.30
C LYS A 243 -23.73 10.21 5.74
N LYS A 244 -23.79 11.16 4.81
CA LYS A 244 -24.26 12.54 5.06
C LYS A 244 -25.72 12.54 5.52
N LYS A 245 -26.60 11.74 4.90
CA LYS A 245 -28.00 11.58 5.31
C LYS A 245 -28.11 10.95 6.72
N ASP A 246 -27.31 9.92 7.00
CA ASP A 246 -27.30 9.26 8.31
C ASP A 246 -26.81 10.18 9.44
N ASP A 247 -25.78 10.99 9.16
CA ASP A 247 -25.27 11.99 10.11
C ASP A 247 -26.31 13.08 10.39
N LYS A 248 -27.07 13.54 9.37
CA LYS A 248 -28.19 14.49 9.53
C LYS A 248 -29.30 13.92 10.40
N LYS A 249 -29.76 12.68 10.13
CA LYS A 249 -30.77 12.00 10.95
C LYS A 249 -30.34 11.81 12.40
N LYS A 250 -29.05 11.52 12.66
CA LYS A 250 -28.51 11.40 14.02
C LYS A 250 -28.46 12.75 14.74
N ALA A 251 -28.17 13.83 14.04
CA ALA A 251 -28.20 15.18 14.61
C ALA A 251 -29.62 15.57 15.00
N GLU A 252 -30.60 15.36 14.12
CA GLU A 252 -32.04 15.62 14.39
C GLU A 252 -32.54 14.83 15.62
N LYS A 253 -32.25 13.52 15.69
CA LYS A 253 -32.62 12.69 16.85
C LYS A 253 -32.00 13.16 18.17
N LYS A 254 -30.76 13.68 18.14
CA LYS A 254 -30.12 14.25 19.35
C LYS A 254 -30.76 15.56 19.77
N THR A 255 -31.14 16.42 18.83
CA THR A 255 -31.84 17.66 19.12
C THR A 255 -33.21 17.40 19.72
N VAL A 256 -33.94 16.40 19.21
CA VAL A 256 -35.25 15.99 19.76
C VAL A 256 -35.11 15.45 21.18
N LYS A 257 -34.15 14.53 21.45
CA LYS A 257 -33.91 14.03 22.82
C LYS A 257 -33.58 15.15 23.82
N LYS A 258 -32.74 16.11 23.42
CA LYS A 258 -32.35 17.24 24.26
C LYS A 258 -33.49 18.22 24.56
N LYS A 259 -34.54 18.23 23.72
CA LYS A 259 -35.77 19.02 23.93
C LYS A 259 -36.79 18.30 24.83
N ILE A 260 -36.70 16.97 24.96
CA ILE A 260 -37.59 16.17 25.81
C ILE A 260 -37.03 16.07 27.25
N GLU A 261 -35.72 16.21 27.43
CA GLU A 261 -35.03 16.21 28.74
C GLU A 261 -34.98 17.60 29.42
N LYS A 262 -35.61 18.64 28.84
CA LYS A 262 -35.74 19.99 29.39
C LYS A 262 -37.20 20.31 29.59
#